data_AF-A0A220MAX4-F1
#
_entry.id   AF-A0A220MAX4-F1
#
_cell.length_a   1.000
_cell.length_b   1.000
_cell.length_c   1.000
_cell.angle_alpha   90.00
_cell.angle_beta   90.00
_cell.angle_gamma   90.00
#
_symmetry.space_group_name_H-M   'P 1'
#
loop_
_entity.id
_entity.type
_entity.pdbx_description
1 polymer ?
#
loop_
_entity_poly.entity_id
_entity_poly.type
_entity_poly.pdbx_seq_one_letter_code
_entity_poly.pdbx_strand_id
1 'polypeptide(L)'
;MSRITMTDEWHNDFINGIFINKSRILKCIGIIITKEGVIFDDVCMIATYNTYDNDDPEKCEIDEVVLSKEFPGYPEELSYLSYKEFLNLIEHGLEVAISRFGETEKEEILNELEKATNVLLKNFQ
;
A
#
# COMPACT_ATOMS: atom_id res chain seq x y z
N MET A 1 -14.07 -11.95 -11.59
CA MET A 1 -14.10 -12.22 -10.14
C MET A 1 -14.81 -11.06 -9.45
N SER A 2 -15.51 -11.29 -8.34
CA SER A 2 -16.02 -10.19 -7.50
C SER A 2 -14.85 -9.46 -6.88
N ARG A 3 -14.75 -8.14 -7.04
CA ARG A 3 -13.71 -7.33 -6.39
C ARG A 3 -13.89 -7.46 -4.87
N ILE A 4 -12.89 -7.99 -4.18
CA ILE A 4 -12.91 -8.21 -2.73
C ILE A 4 -12.38 -6.94 -2.06
N THR A 5 -13.12 -6.40 -1.10
CA THR A 5 -12.67 -5.30 -0.24
C THR A 5 -11.95 -5.87 0.99
N MET A 6 -10.92 -5.18 1.47
CA MET A 6 -10.15 -5.53 2.66
C MET A 6 -11.05 -5.91 3.86
N THR A 7 -10.78 -7.04 4.50
CA THR A 7 -11.34 -7.36 5.82
C THR A 7 -10.61 -6.57 6.90
N ASP A 8 -11.27 -6.33 8.04
CA ASP A 8 -10.64 -5.63 9.18
C ASP A 8 -9.39 -6.36 9.71
N GLU A 9 -9.41 -7.70 9.71
CA GLU A 9 -8.27 -8.52 10.11
C GLU A 9 -7.07 -8.27 9.19
N TRP A 10 -7.30 -8.27 7.88
CA TRP A 10 -6.22 -8.07 6.94
C TRP A 10 -5.72 -6.62 6.89
N HIS A 11 -6.59 -5.63 7.16
CA HIS A 11 -6.17 -4.24 7.41
C HIS A 11 -5.16 -4.18 8.56
N ASN A 12 -5.48 -4.82 9.69
CA ASN A 12 -4.61 -4.83 10.85
C ASN A 12 -3.29 -5.55 10.56
N ASP A 13 -3.33 -6.69 9.87
CA ASP A 13 -2.13 -7.43 9.49
C ASP A 13 -1.23 -6.64 8.55
N PHE A 14 -1.81 -5.97 7.55
CA PHE A 14 -1.08 -5.10 6.65
C PHE A 14 -0.36 -3.98 7.42
N ILE A 15 -1.09 -3.27 8.28
CA ILE A 15 -0.50 -2.19 9.09
C ILE A 15 0.61 -2.74 9.99
N ASN A 16 0.36 -3.85 10.68
CA ASN A 16 1.32 -4.46 11.58
C ASN A 16 2.57 -5.00 10.87
N GLY A 17 2.47 -5.42 9.61
CA GLY A 17 3.61 -5.94 8.85
C GLY A 17 4.42 -4.87 8.10
N ILE A 18 3.78 -3.78 7.68
CA ILE A 18 4.43 -2.70 6.91
C ILE A 18 4.93 -1.58 7.81
N PHE A 19 4.21 -1.20 8.86
CA PHE A 19 4.49 -0.02 9.69
C PHE A 19 5.44 -0.35 10.87
N ILE A 20 6.37 -1.28 10.65
CA ILE A 20 7.35 -1.73 11.65
C ILE A 20 8.64 -0.91 11.64
N ASN A 21 8.99 -0.32 10.48
CA ASN A 21 10.20 0.47 10.32
C ASN A 21 10.04 1.51 9.20
N LYS A 22 10.87 2.56 9.26
CA LYS A 22 10.85 3.67 8.30
C LYS A 22 10.99 3.20 6.85
N SER A 23 11.92 2.28 6.56
CA SER A 23 12.20 1.83 5.19
C SER A 23 10.96 1.24 4.51
N ARG A 24 10.20 0.40 5.23
CA ARG A 24 8.97 -0.21 4.69
C ARG A 24 7.86 0.82 4.49
N ILE A 25 7.69 1.74 5.43
CA ILE A 25 6.72 2.85 5.32
C ILE A 25 7.03 3.71 4.09
N LEU A 26 8.29 4.13 3.91
CA LEU A 26 8.70 4.94 2.76
C LEU A 26 8.53 4.21 1.43
N LYS A 27 8.84 2.91 1.38
CA LYS A 27 8.56 2.08 0.20
C LYS A 27 7.06 2.05 -0.13
N CYS A 28 6.21 1.87 0.90
CA CYS A 28 4.76 1.83 0.75
C CYS A 28 4.21 3.15 0.20
N ILE A 29 4.62 4.29 0.77
CA ILE A 29 4.28 5.63 0.28
C ILE A 29 4.78 5.83 -1.16
N GLY A 30 5.99 5.38 -1.45
CA GLY A 30 6.63 5.52 -2.76
C GLY A 30 5.84 4.93 -3.92
N ILE A 31 5.00 3.90 -3.68
CA ILE A 31 4.14 3.29 -4.70
C ILE A 31 3.16 4.31 -5.28
N ILE A 32 2.63 5.20 -4.44
CA ILE A 32 1.70 6.27 -4.89
C ILE A 32 2.38 7.17 -5.92
N ILE A 33 3.65 7.50 -5.68
CA ILE A 33 4.46 8.43 -6.49
C ILE A 33 4.97 7.76 -7.76
N THR A 34 5.52 6.56 -7.62
CA THR A 34 6.26 5.86 -8.68
C THR A 34 5.37 5.01 -9.58
N LYS A 35 4.23 4.55 -9.06
CA LYS A 35 3.37 3.54 -9.70
C LYS A 35 4.09 2.21 -9.94
N GLU A 36 5.13 1.93 -9.17
CA GLU A 36 5.87 0.67 -9.18
C GLU A 36 5.46 -0.21 -7.99
N GLY A 37 5.24 -1.50 -8.25
CA GLY A 37 4.89 -2.47 -7.22
C GLY A 37 6.06 -2.82 -6.29
N VAL A 38 5.77 -3.45 -5.16
CA VAL A 38 6.78 -3.87 -4.18
C VAL A 38 6.36 -5.17 -3.50
N ILE A 39 7.34 -5.99 -3.13
CA ILE A 39 7.15 -7.19 -2.32
C ILE A 39 7.75 -6.92 -0.93
N PHE A 40 6.95 -7.15 0.11
CA PHE A 40 7.33 -7.01 1.51
C PHE A 40 7.53 -8.37 2.17
N ASP A 41 8.54 -9.12 1.74
CA ASP A 41 8.88 -10.46 2.25
C ASP A 41 7.61 -11.33 2.47
N ASP A 42 7.52 -12.09 3.57
CA ASP A 42 6.37 -12.94 3.93
C ASP A 42 5.12 -12.17 4.43
N VAL A 43 5.02 -10.86 4.16
CA VAL A 43 3.88 -10.01 4.62
C VAL A 43 2.85 -9.81 3.53
N CYS A 44 3.24 -9.17 2.44
CA CYS A 44 2.37 -8.89 1.31
C CYS A 44 3.15 -8.43 0.08
N MET A 45 2.53 -8.58 -1.08
CA MET A 45 2.89 -7.88 -2.30
C MET A 45 1.90 -6.75 -2.55
N ILE A 46 2.39 -5.61 -3.02
CA ILE A 46 1.58 -4.51 -3.53
C ILE A 46 1.88 -4.39 -5.02
N ALA A 47 0.95 -4.84 -5.85
CA ALA A 47 1.04 -4.73 -7.29
C ALA A 47 0.35 -3.46 -7.79
N THR A 48 0.85 -2.94 -8.91
CA THR A 48 0.25 -1.82 -9.65
C THR A 48 -0.16 -2.28 -11.05
N TYR A 49 -0.85 -1.42 -11.80
CA TYR A 49 -1.23 -1.70 -13.20
C TYR A 49 -0.10 -2.26 -14.07
N ASN A 50 1.13 -1.78 -13.87
CA ASN A 50 2.30 -2.19 -14.66
C ASN A 50 2.92 -3.52 -14.20
N THR A 51 2.42 -4.14 -13.13
CA THR A 51 3.00 -5.35 -12.55
C THR A 51 2.61 -6.60 -13.34
N TYR A 52 1.38 -6.66 -13.84
CA TYR A 52 0.84 -7.82 -14.55
C TYR A 52 0.64 -7.57 -16.05
N ASP A 53 0.63 -8.63 -16.85
CA ASP A 53 0.27 -8.58 -18.27
C ASP A 53 -1.21 -8.26 -18.48
N ASN A 54 -1.59 -7.80 -19.68
CA ASN A 54 -2.95 -7.30 -19.97
C ASN A 54 -4.07 -8.35 -19.89
N ASP A 55 -3.73 -9.62 -20.01
CA ASP A 55 -4.65 -10.76 -19.92
C ASP A 55 -4.65 -11.43 -18.54
N ASP A 56 -3.83 -10.93 -17.61
CA ASP A 56 -3.79 -11.42 -16.24
C ASP A 56 -5.10 -11.06 -15.51
N PRO A 57 -5.82 -12.06 -14.95
CA PRO A 57 -7.08 -11.81 -14.26
C PRO A 57 -6.95 -11.01 -12.96
N GLU A 58 -5.73 -10.82 -12.44
CA GLU A 58 -5.42 -10.05 -11.24
C GLU A 58 -4.95 -8.62 -11.54
N LYS A 59 -4.82 -8.26 -12.82
CA LYS A 59 -4.46 -6.90 -13.22
C LYS A 59 -5.51 -5.90 -12.72
N CYS A 60 -5.08 -4.93 -11.90
CA CYS A 60 -5.93 -3.83 -11.45
C CYS A 60 -6.10 -2.73 -12.50
N GLU A 61 -7.00 -1.79 -12.23
CA GLU A 61 -7.12 -0.56 -13.02
C GLU A 61 -5.90 0.37 -12.84
N ILE A 62 -5.75 1.34 -13.73
CA ILE A 62 -4.61 2.27 -13.73
C ILE A 62 -4.55 3.15 -12.48
N ASP A 63 -5.70 3.41 -11.86
CA ASP A 63 -5.88 4.19 -10.64
C ASP A 63 -6.02 3.33 -9.38
N GLU A 64 -5.69 2.04 -9.47
CA GLU A 64 -5.75 1.07 -8.40
C GLU A 64 -4.38 0.46 -8.07
N VAL A 65 -4.32 -0.19 -6.92
CA VAL A 65 -3.29 -1.14 -6.50
C VAL A 65 -3.96 -2.45 -6.08
N VAL A 66 -3.24 -3.57 -6.22
CA VAL A 66 -3.62 -4.86 -5.65
C VAL A 66 -2.72 -5.13 -4.46
N LEU A 67 -3.33 -5.38 -3.30
CA LEU A 67 -2.64 -5.97 -2.17
C LEU A 67 -2.85 -7.48 -2.25
N SER A 68 -1.75 -8.24 -2.29
CA SER A 68 -1.72 -9.69 -2.32
C SER A 68 -1.07 -10.21 -1.04
N LYS A 69 -1.67 -11.23 -0.44
CA LYS A 69 -1.14 -11.95 0.71
C LYS A 69 -1.23 -13.44 0.46
N GLU A 70 -0.08 -14.12 0.49
CA GLU A 70 0.02 -15.57 0.38
C GLU A 70 0.45 -16.16 1.73
N PHE A 71 -0.29 -17.16 2.22
CA PHE A 71 0.11 -17.97 3.36
C PHE A 71 0.30 -19.42 2.95
N PRO A 72 1.36 -20.11 3.40
CA PRO A 72 1.57 -21.52 3.10
C PRO A 72 0.36 -22.38 3.49
N GLY A 73 -0.25 -23.01 2.49
CA GLY A 73 -1.40 -23.90 2.68
C GLY A 73 -2.78 -23.23 2.63
N TYR A 74 -2.84 -21.91 2.39
CA TYR A 74 -4.09 -21.16 2.18
C TYR A 74 -4.13 -20.56 0.78
N PRO A 75 -5.32 -20.37 0.18
CA PRO A 75 -5.45 -19.62 -1.07
C PRO A 75 -4.92 -18.19 -0.91
N GLU A 76 -4.41 -17.63 -2.00
CA GLU A 76 -4.01 -16.23 -2.06
C GLU A 76 -5.20 -15.31 -1.78
N GLU A 77 -4.98 -14.31 -0.92
CA GLU A 77 -5.95 -13.27 -0.61
C GLU A 77 -5.58 -11.99 -1.35
N LEU A 78 -6.52 -11.50 -2.18
CA LEU A 78 -6.36 -10.29 -2.99
C LEU A 78 -7.35 -9.22 -2.57
N SER A 79 -6.93 -7.96 -2.63
CA SER A 79 -7.85 -6.83 -2.69
C SER A 79 -7.33 -5.66 -3.48
N TYR A 80 -8.30 -4.96 -4.03
CA TYR A 80 -8.13 -3.89 -4.98
C TYR A 80 -8.53 -2.61 -4.28
N LEU A 81 -7.60 -1.67 -4.21
CA LEU A 81 -7.81 -0.37 -3.62
C LEU A 81 -7.52 0.68 -4.67
N SER A 82 -8.39 1.69 -4.80
CA SER A 82 -8.01 2.92 -5.48
C SER A 82 -6.79 3.53 -4.77
N TYR A 83 -5.97 4.31 -5.47
CA TYR A 83 -4.86 5.02 -4.83
C TYR A 83 -5.33 5.94 -3.68
N LYS A 84 -6.58 6.40 -3.72
CA LYS A 84 -7.17 7.18 -2.62
C LYS A 84 -7.44 6.32 -1.39
N GLU A 85 -8.04 5.14 -1.55
CA GLU A 85 -8.24 4.20 -0.45
C GLU A 85 -6.89 3.71 0.10
N PHE A 86 -5.91 3.50 -0.77
CA PHE A 86 -4.56 3.13 -0.38
C PHE A 86 -3.86 4.24 0.42
N LEU A 87 -4.00 5.51 0.03
CA LEU A 87 -3.51 6.64 0.82
C LEU A 87 -4.17 6.67 2.21
N ASN A 88 -5.49 6.52 2.29
CA ASN A 88 -6.20 6.50 3.58
C ASN A 88 -5.71 5.36 4.49
N LEU A 89 -5.44 4.18 3.91
CA LEU A 89 -4.86 3.06 4.64
C LEU A 89 -3.47 3.40 5.20
N ILE A 90 -2.64 4.10 4.41
CA ILE A 90 -1.33 4.54 4.86
C ILE A 90 -1.45 5.56 5.99
N GLU A 91 -2.32 6.56 5.85
CA GLU A 91 -2.58 7.56 6.89
C GLU A 91 -3.00 6.90 8.20
N HIS A 92 -3.94 5.93 8.13
CA HIS A 92 -4.36 5.19 9.31
C HIS A 92 -3.23 4.37 9.95
N GLY A 93 -2.39 3.71 9.14
CA GLY A 93 -1.21 3.01 9.64
C GLY A 93 -0.22 3.95 10.35
N LEU A 94 -0.06 5.18 9.85
CA LEU A 94 0.78 6.20 10.47
C LEU A 94 0.20 6.70 11.79
N GLU A 95 -1.11 6.93 11.90
CA GLU A 95 -1.76 7.33 13.16
C GLU A 95 -1.39 6.37 14.32
N VAL A 96 -1.28 5.07 14.00
CA VAL A 96 -0.96 4.02 14.97
C VAL A 96 0.55 3.90 15.24
N ALA A 97 1.39 4.10 14.23
CA ALA A 97 2.82 3.77 14.30
C ALA A 97 3.76 4.99 14.48
N ILE A 98 3.36 6.20 14.07
CA ILE A 98 4.27 7.35 13.91
C ILE A 98 4.94 7.77 15.23
N SER A 99 4.27 7.55 16.36
CA SER A 99 4.78 7.88 17.69
C SER A 99 6.03 7.08 18.10
N ARG A 100 6.30 5.97 17.42
CA ARG A 100 7.43 5.06 17.69
C ARG A 100 8.77 5.54 17.11
N PHE A 101 8.74 6.52 16.21
CA PHE A 101 9.91 6.98 15.47
C PHE A 101 10.55 8.22 16.11
N GLY A 102 11.83 8.45 15.83
CA GLY A 102 12.51 9.70 16.22
C GLY A 102 12.00 10.90 15.39
N GLU A 103 12.19 12.13 15.88
CA GLU A 103 11.68 13.33 15.21
C GLU A 103 12.15 13.47 13.74
N THR A 104 13.43 13.21 13.47
CA THR A 104 13.97 13.23 12.10
C THR A 104 13.30 12.19 11.20
N GLU A 105 13.02 10.99 11.72
CA GLU A 105 12.35 9.94 10.95
C GLU A 105 10.88 10.29 10.70
N LYS A 106 10.20 10.87 11.69
CA LYS A 106 8.82 11.36 11.53
C LYS A 106 8.74 12.41 10.44
N GLU A 107 9.65 13.39 10.47
CA GLU A 107 9.70 14.46 9.47
C GLU A 107 9.91 13.90 8.06
N GLU A 108 10.82 12.95 7.88
CA GLU A 108 11.03 12.27 6.60
C GLU A 108 9.77 11.54 6.11
N ILE A 109 9.12 10.76 6.99
CA ILE A 109 7.90 10.01 6.64
C ILE A 109 6.76 10.96 6.24
N LEU A 110 6.53 12.01 7.03
CA LEU A 110 5.44 12.97 6.78
C LEU A 110 5.69 13.79 5.51
N ASN A 111 6.94 14.15 5.23
CA ASN A 111 7.31 14.84 3.98
C ASN A 111 7.06 13.96 2.74
N GLU A 112 7.37 12.66 2.80
CA GLU A 112 7.06 11.74 1.70
C GLU A 112 5.56 11.51 1.54
N LEU A 113 4.82 11.41 2.66
CA LEU A 113 3.36 11.32 2.62
C LEU A 113 2.75 12.56 1.96
N GLU A 114 3.19 13.76 2.35
CA GLU A 114 2.72 15.01 1.75
C GLU A 114 2.99 15.06 0.24
N LYS A 115 4.17 14.61 -0.20
CA LYS A 115 4.49 14.50 -1.63
C LYS A 115 3.53 13.54 -2.34
N ALA A 116 3.27 12.36 -1.77
CA ALA A 116 2.36 11.37 -2.33
C ALA A 116 0.92 11.93 -2.45
N THR A 117 0.43 12.62 -1.42
CA THR A 117 -0.89 13.27 -1.43
C THR A 117 -0.96 14.34 -2.52
N ASN A 118 0.07 15.17 -2.67
CA ASN A 118 0.12 16.19 -3.72
C ASN A 118 0.15 15.60 -5.14
N VAL A 119 0.84 14.47 -5.34
CA VAL A 119 0.83 13.76 -6.63
C VAL A 119 -0.58 13.26 -6.95
N LEU A 120 -1.28 12.67 -5.98
CA LEU A 120 -2.65 12.22 -6.20
C LEU A 120 -3.59 13.37 -6.51
N LEU A 121 -3.56 14.45 -5.74
CA LEU A 121 -4.42 15.61 -5.96
C LEU A 121 -4.23 16.23 -7.36
N LYS A 122 -3.00 16.26 -7.88
CA LYS A 122 -2.72 16.77 -9.24
C LYS A 122 -3.26 15.87 -10.34
N ASN A 123 -3.32 14.55 -10.11
CA ASN A 123 -3.82 13.60 -11.09
C ASN A 123 -5.36 13.56 -11.17
N PHE A 124 -6.05 14.14 -10.19
CA PHE A 124 -7.52 14.26 -10.15
C PHE A 124 -8.03 15.65 -10.58
N GLN A 125 -7.17 16.52 -11.13
CA GLN A 125 -7.53 17.83 -11.73
C GLN A 125 -7.51 17.76 -13.25
#